data_AF-A0A2T4FIT8-F1
#
_entry.id   AF-A0A2T4FIT8-F1
#
_cell.length_a   1.000
_cell.length_b   1.000
_cell.length_c   1.000
_cell.angle_alpha   90.00
_cell.angle_beta   90.00
_cell.angle_gamma   90.00
#
_symmetry.space_group_name_H-M   'P 1'
#
loop_
_entity.id
_entity.type
_entity.pdbx_description
1 polymer ?
#
loop_
_entity_poly.entity_id
_entity_poly.type
_entity_poly.pdbx_seq_one_letter_code
_entity_poly.pdbx_strand_id
1 'polypeptide(L)' 'MLTTEVIAFFGGKSKVAAALKVSPAAVSQWGTEPPQSRQYQVQVLTDGKLRATVKASTQQAA' A
#
# COMPACT_ATOMS: atom_id res chain seq x y z
N MET A 1 -1.25 -6.79 3.11
CA MET A 1 -0.31 -6.86 1.95
C MET A 1 1.06 -6.35 2.40
N LEU A 2 2.15 -6.96 1.91
CA LEU A 2 3.51 -6.50 2.20
C LEU A 2 3.97 -5.44 1.20
N THR A 3 4.78 -4.49 1.65
CA THR A 3 5.37 -3.45 0.79
C THR A 3 6.20 -4.06 -0.34
N THR A 4 6.88 -5.18 -0.08
CA THR A 4 7.67 -5.91 -1.07
C THR A 4 6.81 -6.51 -2.18
N GLU A 5 5.63 -7.04 -1.86
CA GLU A 5 4.65 -7.56 -2.83
C GLU A 5 4.14 -6.44 -3.74
N VAL A 6 3.82 -5.28 -3.15
CA VAL A 6 3.42 -4.10 -3.91
C VAL A 6 4.53 -3.69 -4.88
N ILE A 7 5.77 -3.57 -4.39
CA ILE A 7 6.91 -3.19 -5.23
C ILE A 7 7.14 -4.20 -6.36
N ALA A 8 7.04 -5.50 -6.07
CA ALA A 8 7.19 -6.56 -7.07
C ALA A 8 6.08 -6.49 -8.14
N PHE A 9 4.83 -6.29 -7.71
CA PHE A 9 3.68 -6.19 -8.61
C PHE A 9 3.80 -5.03 -9.60
N PHE A 10 4.16 -3.84 -9.10
CA PHE A 10 4.33 -2.66 -9.95
C PHE A 10 5.67 -2.64 -10.70
N GLY A 11 6.62 -3.51 -10.36
CA GLY A 11 7.95 -3.56 -10.97
C GLY A 11 8.88 -2.43 -10.54
N GLY A 12 8.77 -1.98 -9.27
CA GLY A 12 9.70 -1.03 -8.66
C GLY A 12 9.03 0.11 -7.89
N LYS A 13 9.76 0.68 -6.92
CA LYS A 13 9.28 1.78 -6.05
C LYS A 13 8.83 3.02 -6.83
N SER A 14 9.52 3.39 -7.90
CA SER A 14 9.17 4.55 -8.73
C SER A 14 7.83 4.35 -9.45
N LYS A 15 7.52 3.13 -9.89
CA LYS A 15 6.24 2.81 -10.54
C LYS A 15 5.09 2.81 -9.55
N VAL A 16 5.32 2.29 -8.33
CA VAL A 16 4.37 2.41 -7.21
C VAL A 16 4.06 3.89 -6.92
N ALA A 17 5.11 4.72 -6.83
CA ALA A 17 4.99 6.15 -6.56
C ALA A 17 4.20 6.88 -7.65
N ALA A 18 4.48 6.58 -8.92
CA ALA A 18 3.75 7.12 -10.07
C ALA A 18 2.27 6.69 -10.07
N ALA A 19 1.98 5.42 -9.80
CA ALA A 19 0.61 4.90 -9.75
C ALA A 19 -0.22 5.55 -8.64
N LEU A 20 0.40 5.82 -7.48
CA LEU A 20 -0.26 6.44 -6.33
C LEU A 20 -0.15 7.97 -6.31
N LYS A 21 0.51 8.58 -7.30
CA LYS A 21 0.81 10.02 -7.38
C LYS A 21 1.46 10.55 -6.10
N VAL A 22 2.43 9.81 -5.57
CA VAL A 22 3.23 10.18 -4.39
C VAL A 22 4.71 10.26 -4.75
N SER A 23 5.53 10.77 -3.83
CA SER A 23 6.98 10.75 -4.01
C SER A 23 7.55 9.33 -3.79
N PRO A 24 8.65 8.95 -4.47
CA PRO A 24 9.36 7.70 -4.19
C PRO A 24 9.86 7.57 -2.74
N ALA A 25 10.13 8.72 -2.09
CA ALA A 25 10.47 8.78 -0.67
C ALA A 25 9.32 8.27 0.20
N ALA A 26 8.07 8.63 -0.11
CA ALA A 26 6.90 8.16 0.63
C ALA A 26 6.76 6.63 0.59
N VAL A 27 7.02 6.01 -0.57
CA VAL A 27 7.00 4.53 -0.72
C VAL A 27 8.08 3.87 0.13
N SER A 28 9.25 4.51 0.26
CA SER A 28 10.34 3.98 1.10
C SER A 28 10.05 4.09 2.60
N GLN A 29 9.16 4.99 3.01
CA GLN A 29 8.78 5.20 4.41
C GLN A 29 7.70 4.21 4.92
N TRP A 30 7.12 3.38 4.05
CA TRP A 30 6.06 2.45 4.47
C TRP A 30 6.51 1.35 5.42
N GLY A 31 7.80 0.98 5.43
CA GLY A 31 8.27 -0.18 6.19
C GLY A 31 7.70 -1.49 5.63
N THR A 32 7.37 -2.43 6.53
CA THR A 32 6.95 -3.79 6.16
C THR A 32 5.60 -3.84 5.45
N GLU A 33 4.63 -3.03 5.88
CA GLU A 33 3.28 -2.97 5.31
C GLU A 33 2.95 -1.52 4.92
N PRO A 34 2.32 -1.26 3.76
CA PRO A 34 1.85 0.07 3.43
C PRO A 34 0.83 0.57 4.46
N PRO A 35 0.72 1.88 4.70
CA PRO A 35 -0.37 2.44 5.50
C PRO A 35 -1.73 2.00 4.95
N GLN A 36 -2.71 1.77 5.82
CA GLN A 36 -4.00 1.19 5.46
C GLN A 36 -4.70 1.94 4.30
N SER A 37 -4.63 3.28 4.28
CA SER A 37 -5.16 4.09 3.19
C SER A 37 -4.51 3.77 1.83
N ARG A 38 -3.20 3.49 1.81
CA ARG A 38 -2.46 3.10 0.60
C ARG A 38 -2.76 1.66 0.21
N GLN A 39 -2.99 0.77 1.17
CA GLN A 39 -3.40 -0.59 0.88
C GLN A 39 -4.73 -0.62 0.11
N TYR A 40 -5.72 0.19 0.49
CA TYR A 40 -6.98 0.28 -0.26
C TYR A 40 -6.78 0.85 -1.68
N GLN A 41 -5.97 1.90 -1.82
CA GLN A 41 -5.66 2.45 -3.15
C GLN A 41 -4.95 1.42 -4.03
N VAL A 42 -3.98 0.70 -3.48
CA VAL A 42 -3.29 -0.39 -4.18
C VAL A 42 -4.26 -1.49 -4.56
N GLN A 43 -5.20 -1.86 -3.68
CA GLN A 43 -6.21 -2.87 -4.02
C GLN A 43 -7.06 -2.46 -5.22
N VAL A 44 -7.47 -1.20 -5.31
CA VAL A 44 -8.21 -0.67 -6.47
C VAL A 44 -7.33 -0.66 -7.71
N LEU A 45 -6.08 -0.19 -7.60
CA LEU A 45 -5.13 -0.13 -8.73
C LEU A 45 -4.69 -1.49 -9.26
N THR A 46 -4.84 -2.55 -8.45
CA THR A 46 -4.45 -3.91 -8.82
C THR A 46 -5.65 -4.80 -9.15
N ASP A 47 -6.85 -4.22 -9.29
CA ASP A 47 -8.12 -4.94 -9.52
C ASP A 47 -8.33 -6.10 -8.53
N GLY A 48 -7.95 -5.89 -7.27
CA GLY A 48 -8.08 -6.88 -6.20
C GLY A 48 -7.01 -7.97 -6.17
N LYS A 49 -6.00 -7.93 -7.04
CA LYS A 49 -4.86 -8.88 -7.00
C LYS A 49 -4.04 -8.74 -5.70
N LEU A 50 -3.89 -7.52 -5.20
CA LEU A 50 -3.38 -7.25 -3.86
C LEU A 50 -4.53 -6.78 -2.97
N ARG A 51 -4.74 -7.43 -1.83
CA ARG A 51 -5.85 -7.12 -0.92
C ARG A 51 -5.35 -6.40 0.32
N ALA A 52 -6.04 -5.33 0.70
CA ALA A 52 -5.74 -4.62 1.94
C ALA A 52 -5.98 -5.54 3.12
N THR A 53 -5.01 -5.60 4.04
CA THR A 53 -5.23 -6.27 5.33
C THR A 53 -6.12 -5.36 6.16
N VAL A 54 -7.37 -5.76 6.36
CA VAL A 54 -8.23 -5.13 7.36
C VAL A 54 -7.72 -5.58 8.72
N LYS A 55 -6.73 -4.86 9.27
CA LYS A 55 -6.55 -4.88 10.72
C LYS A 55 -7.81 -4.22 11.25
N ALA A 56 -8.71 -5.03 11.82
CA ALA A 56 -9.90 -4.53 12.48
C ALA A 56 -9.47 -3.37 13.36
N SER A 57 -9.96 -2.18 13.02
CA SER A 57 -9.81 -1.01 13.86
C SER A 57 -10.55 -1.32 15.15
N THR A 58 -9.85 -1.89 16.14
CA THR A 58 -10.23 -1.76 17.54
C THR A 58 -10.02 -0.29 17.87
N GLN A 59 -10.93 0.55 17.39
CA GLN A 59 -11.07 1.91 17.82
C GLN A 59 -11.75 1.83 19.17
N GLN A 60 -10.91 1.93 20.19
CA GLN A 60 -11.25 2.14 21.58
C GLN A 60 -12.21 3.34 21.64
N ALA A 61 -13.48 3.04 21.90
CA ALA A 61 -14.50 4.03 22.21
C ALA A 61 -14.27 4.55 23.63
N ALA A 62 -14.55 5.84 23.78
CA ALA A 62 -14.37 6.73 24.94
C ALA A 62 -14.71 6.13 26.31
#